data_AF-A0A353DK81-F1
#
_entry.id   AF-A0A353DK81-F1
#
_cell.length_a   1.000
_cell.length_b   1.000
_cell.length_c   1.000
_cell.angle_alpha   90.00
_cell.angle_beta   90.00
_cell.angle_gamma   90.00
#
_symmetry.space_group_name_H-M   'P 1'
#
loop_
_entity.id
_entity.type
_entity.pdbx_description
1 polymer ?
#
loop_
_entity_poly.entity_id
_entity_poly.type
_entity_poly.pdbx_seq_one_letter_code
_entity_poly.pdbx_strand_id
1 'polypeptide(L)'
;MKYLTLILALGLCSCSTSEEDPEDKNDPDKKDISIKKQIIGRIASVSSSGGFVLIQKYSAGKMPVNTIIQTSGPGGRTASLKPSGERVRNFFAADIVNGEVQIGDAVAAYFDQQKRRDTPPTKYEVKIEKEDESAESPTGKDDPKTSD
;
A
#
# COMPACT_ATOMS: atom_id res chain seq x y z
N MET A 1 -58.33 -23.49 15.18
CA MET A 1 -58.02 -23.08 13.79
C MET A 1 -56.89 -22.04 13.75
N LYS A 2 -55.70 -22.37 14.24
CA LYS A 2 -54.64 -21.36 14.48
C LYS A 2 -53.22 -21.84 14.12
N TYR A 3 -53.12 -22.91 13.34
CA TYR A 3 -51.85 -23.47 12.85
C TYR A 3 -51.80 -23.61 11.31
N LEU A 4 -52.80 -23.09 10.59
CA LEU A 4 -52.89 -23.17 9.13
C LEU A 4 -52.07 -22.09 8.40
N THR A 5 -51.43 -21.18 9.14
CA THR A 5 -50.54 -20.15 8.57
C THR A 5 -49.05 -20.52 8.66
N LEU A 6 -48.72 -21.73 9.13
CA LEU A 6 -47.33 -22.22 9.25
C LEU A 6 -46.82 -22.99 8.01
N ILE A 7 -47.68 -23.27 7.01
CA ILE A 7 -47.33 -24.06 5.80
C ILE A 7 -47.32 -23.16 4.53
N LEU A 8 -46.80 -21.94 4.63
CA LEU A 8 -46.49 -21.09 3.46
C LEU A 8 -44.99 -20.76 3.37
N ALA A 9 -44.17 -21.51 4.11
CA ALA A 9 -42.71 -21.35 4.20
C ALA A 9 -41.91 -22.35 3.32
N LEU A 10 -42.54 -23.03 2.35
CA LEU A 10 -41.86 -24.06 1.52
C LEU A 10 -42.02 -23.84 0.00
N GLY A 11 -42.34 -22.62 -0.44
CA GLY A 11 -42.35 -22.23 -1.86
C GLY A 11 -40.98 -21.85 -2.39
N LEU A 12 -39.98 -22.72 -2.21
CA LEU A 12 -38.75 -22.68 -3.01
C LEU A 12 -39.09 -23.19 -4.41
N CYS A 13 -39.18 -22.29 -5.39
CA CYS A 13 -39.01 -22.63 -6.81
C CYS A 13 -38.24 -21.52 -7.52
N SER A 14 -36.99 -21.87 -7.80
CA SER A 14 -36.00 -21.26 -8.66
C SER A 14 -36.52 -20.59 -9.93
N CYS A 15 -36.06 -19.36 -10.16
CA CYS A 15 -35.62 -18.89 -11.48
C CYS A 15 -34.26 -18.22 -11.31
N SER A 16 -33.21 -19.04 -11.18
CA SER A 16 -31.88 -18.63 -11.60
C SER A 16 -31.86 -18.81 -13.11
N THR A 17 -32.03 -17.72 -13.86
CA THR A 17 -31.68 -17.71 -15.28
C THR A 17 -30.21 -17.32 -15.34
N SER A 18 -29.36 -18.34 -15.35
CA SER A 18 -27.98 -18.22 -15.75
C SER A 18 -27.95 -18.28 -17.27
N GLU A 19 -28.01 -17.12 -17.91
CA GLU A 19 -27.43 -16.99 -19.25
C GLU A 19 -25.92 -17.13 -19.07
N GLU A 20 -25.44 -18.36 -19.24
CA GLU A 20 -24.07 -18.61 -19.65
C GLU A 20 -23.93 -18.03 -21.05
N ASP A 21 -23.62 -16.73 -21.11
CA ASP A 21 -23.08 -16.13 -22.32
C ASP A 21 -21.78 -16.91 -22.60
N PRO A 22 -21.66 -17.63 -23.72
CA PRO A 22 -20.46 -18.38 -24.02
C PRO A 22 -19.32 -17.38 -24.09
N GLU A 23 -18.48 -17.43 -23.07
CA GLU A 23 -17.20 -16.74 -23.00
C GLU A 23 -16.54 -16.80 -24.37
N ASP A 24 -16.43 -15.64 -25.03
CA ASP A 24 -15.50 -15.42 -26.13
C ASP A 24 -14.08 -15.56 -25.57
N LYS A 25 -13.69 -16.82 -25.35
CA LYS A 25 -12.34 -17.23 -24.99
C LYS A 25 -11.53 -17.20 -26.27
N ASN A 26 -11.15 -16.01 -26.74
CA ASN A 26 -9.94 -15.77 -27.56
C ASN A 26 -9.88 -14.29 -28.02
N ASP A 27 -9.96 -13.34 -27.09
CA ASP A 27 -9.36 -12.02 -27.34
C ASP A 27 -7.96 -11.98 -26.69
N PRO A 28 -6.87 -12.18 -27.45
CA PRO A 28 -5.50 -12.10 -26.94
C PRO A 28 -5.11 -10.68 -26.46
N ASP A 29 -5.96 -9.67 -26.68
CA ASP A 29 -5.67 -8.28 -26.35
C ASP A 29 -6.31 -7.77 -25.05
N LYS A 30 -7.11 -8.58 -24.34
CA LYS A 30 -7.64 -8.21 -23.03
C LYS A 30 -6.55 -8.33 -21.95
N LYS A 31 -5.63 -7.36 -21.92
CA LYS A 31 -4.64 -7.19 -20.85
C LYS A 31 -5.39 -7.09 -19.52
N ASP A 32 -5.29 -8.13 -18.71
CA ASP A 32 -5.90 -8.17 -17.39
C ASP A 32 -5.16 -7.18 -16.47
N ILE A 33 -5.69 -5.96 -16.35
CA ILE A 33 -5.12 -4.90 -15.51
C ILE A 33 -5.40 -5.27 -14.04
N SER A 34 -4.50 -6.05 -13.44
CA SER A 34 -4.59 -6.42 -12.03
C SER A 34 -4.15 -5.25 -11.13
N ILE A 35 -5.10 -4.43 -10.68
CA ILE A 35 -4.86 -3.36 -9.70
C ILE A 35 -4.84 -3.94 -8.27
N LYS A 36 -3.73 -3.77 -7.55
CA LYS A 36 -3.58 -4.21 -6.15
C LYS A 36 -3.86 -3.06 -5.18
N LYS A 37 -4.83 -3.24 -4.27
CA LYS A 37 -5.02 -2.37 -3.11
C LYS A 37 -4.03 -2.74 -2.00
N GLN A 38 -3.36 -1.75 -1.41
CA GLN A 38 -2.43 -1.94 -0.29
C GLN A 38 -2.59 -0.83 0.74
N ILE A 39 -2.63 -1.20 2.03
CA ILE A 39 -2.53 -0.24 3.13
C ILE A 39 -1.07 0.21 3.26
N ILE A 40 -0.85 1.52 3.16
CA ILE A 40 0.49 2.12 3.11
C ILE A 40 0.83 2.92 4.38
N GLY A 41 -0.18 3.21 5.21
CA GLY A 41 0.01 3.99 6.43
C GLY A 41 -1.30 4.30 7.14
N ARG A 42 -1.22 5.28 8.05
CA ARG A 42 -2.36 5.88 8.74
C ARG A 42 -2.23 7.39 8.83
N ILE A 43 -3.35 8.08 8.98
CA ILE A 43 -3.36 9.51 9.30
C ILE A 43 -2.76 9.71 10.68
N ALA A 44 -1.69 10.49 10.76
CA ALA A 44 -1.03 10.84 12.02
C ALA A 44 -1.39 12.25 12.49
N SER A 45 -1.68 13.15 11.56
CA SER A 45 -2.11 14.51 11.86
C SER A 45 -3.01 15.03 10.74
N VAL A 46 -3.94 15.92 11.11
CA VAL A 46 -4.86 16.61 10.21
C VAL A 46 -4.72 18.11 10.44
N SER A 47 -4.37 18.86 9.39
CA SER A 47 -4.38 20.32 9.38
C SER A 47 -5.66 20.79 8.70
N SER A 48 -6.69 21.08 9.49
CA SER A 48 -7.98 21.53 8.92
C SER A 48 -7.89 22.91 8.26
N SER A 49 -7.09 23.82 8.83
CA SER A 49 -6.85 25.15 8.26
C SER A 49 -6.01 25.11 6.98
N GLY A 50 -5.05 24.18 6.91
CA GLY A 50 -4.18 24.01 5.75
C GLY A 50 -4.75 23.08 4.67
N GLY A 51 -5.81 22.32 4.96
CA GLY A 51 -6.40 21.37 4.01
C GLY A 51 -5.51 20.17 3.69
N PHE A 52 -4.59 19.79 4.59
CA PHE A 52 -3.64 18.69 4.36
C PHE A 52 -3.52 17.77 5.57
N VAL A 53 -2.98 16.58 5.35
CA VAL A 53 -2.71 15.56 6.36
C VAL A 53 -1.27 15.09 6.33
N LEU A 54 -0.79 14.61 7.47
CA LEU A 54 0.44 13.82 7.56
C LEU A 54 0.08 12.35 7.70
N ILE A 55 0.64 11.52 6.83
CA ILE A 55 0.42 10.07 6.78
C ILE A 55 1.67 9.38 7.31
N GLN A 56 1.56 8.68 8.44
CA GLN A 56 2.65 7.85 8.96
C GLN A 56 2.79 6.59 8.11
N LYS A 57 3.98 6.38 7.54
CA LYS A 57 4.26 5.21 6.69
C LYS A 57 4.45 3.94 7.53
N TYR A 58 3.89 2.82 7.06
CA TYR A 58 4.13 1.49 7.65
C TYR A 58 5.33 0.76 7.04
N SER A 59 5.77 1.17 5.86
CA SER A 59 6.86 0.52 5.12
C SER A 59 7.78 1.56 4.49
N ALA A 60 9.01 1.16 4.18
CA ALA A 60 9.96 1.95 3.38
C ALA A 60 9.50 2.17 1.92
N GLY A 61 8.33 1.65 1.54
CA GLY A 61 7.73 1.82 0.22
C GLY A 61 7.65 3.28 -0.25
N LYS A 62 7.67 3.45 -1.57
CA LYS A 62 7.44 4.76 -2.20
C LYS A 62 5.95 5.06 -2.18
N MET A 63 5.59 6.24 -1.66
CA MET A 63 4.25 6.80 -1.87
C MET A 63 4.05 7.01 -3.37
N PRO A 64 2.96 6.50 -3.95
CA PRO A 64 2.65 6.81 -5.34
C PRO A 64 2.37 8.31 -5.46
N VAL A 65 3.05 8.94 -6.42
CA VAL A 65 2.90 10.36 -6.73
C VAL A 65 1.89 10.52 -7.85
N ASN A 66 1.22 11.68 -7.92
CA ASN A 66 0.22 12.00 -8.95
C ASN A 66 -0.94 10.99 -9.03
N THR A 67 -1.30 10.37 -7.90
CA THR A 67 -2.46 9.48 -7.81
C THR A 67 -3.36 9.90 -6.65
N ILE A 68 -4.62 9.51 -6.71
CA ILE A 68 -5.53 9.62 -5.57
C ILE A 68 -5.37 8.38 -4.69
N ILE A 69 -5.15 8.60 -3.40
CA ILE A 69 -5.19 7.57 -2.37
C ILE A 69 -6.43 7.77 -1.52
N GLN A 70 -6.90 6.70 -0.87
CA GLN A 70 -8.14 6.73 -0.11
C GLN A 70 -7.89 6.42 1.36
N THR A 71 -8.62 7.11 2.24
CA THR A 71 -8.67 6.75 3.66
C THR A 71 -9.82 5.78 3.94
N SER A 72 -9.67 5.02 5.02
CA SER A 72 -10.71 4.16 5.58
C SER A 72 -10.68 4.31 7.10
N GLY A 73 -11.71 4.98 7.63
CA GLY A 73 -11.92 5.16 9.06
C GLY A 73 -13.01 4.22 9.62
N PRO A 74 -13.11 4.12 10.95
CA PRO A 74 -14.24 3.46 11.59
C PRO A 74 -15.59 4.04 11.13
N GLY A 75 -16.64 3.22 11.12
CA GLY A 75 -17.98 3.65 10.69
C GLY A 75 -18.14 3.91 9.19
N GLY A 76 -17.19 3.45 8.36
CA GLY A 76 -17.26 3.60 6.91
C GLY A 76 -16.84 4.98 6.39
N ARG A 77 -16.22 5.81 7.23
CA ARG A 77 -15.71 7.11 6.79
C ARG A 77 -14.60 6.91 5.75
N THR A 78 -14.67 7.67 4.67
CA THR A 78 -13.67 7.68 3.61
C THR A 78 -13.40 9.10 3.13
N ALA A 79 -12.17 9.35 2.74
CA ALA A 79 -11.74 10.58 2.10
C ALA A 79 -10.78 10.29 0.96
N SER A 80 -10.72 11.20 -0.01
CA SER A 80 -9.74 11.15 -1.09
C SER A 80 -8.61 12.12 -0.80
N LEU A 81 -7.38 11.64 -0.94
CA LEU A 81 -6.17 12.42 -0.70
C LEU A 81 -5.29 12.44 -1.93
N LYS A 82 -4.60 13.55 -2.13
CA LYS A 82 -3.60 13.72 -3.19
C LYS A 82 -2.22 13.88 -2.55
N PRO A 83 -1.30 12.91 -2.66
CA PRO A 83 0.06 13.05 -2.15
C PRO A 83 0.77 14.24 -2.80
N SER A 84 1.38 15.11 -1.98
CA SER A 84 2.14 16.26 -2.48
C SER A 84 3.52 15.86 -3.03
N GLY A 85 3.98 14.65 -2.70
CA GLY A 85 5.35 14.18 -2.97
C GLY A 85 6.34 14.57 -1.88
N GLU A 86 5.97 15.46 -0.96
CA GLU A 86 6.79 15.87 0.17
C GLU A 86 6.91 14.74 1.20
N ARG A 87 8.12 14.59 1.78
CA ARG A 87 8.47 13.54 2.73
C ARG A 87 9.19 14.13 3.92
N VAL A 88 8.70 13.80 5.12
CA VAL A 88 9.32 14.22 6.37
C VAL A 88 9.55 12.99 7.23
N ARG A 89 10.79 12.48 7.28
CA ARG A 89 11.19 11.28 8.04
C ARG A 89 10.27 10.07 7.78
N ASN A 90 9.33 9.84 8.69
CA ASN A 90 8.36 8.74 8.71
C ASN A 90 6.97 9.13 8.20
N PHE A 91 6.85 10.31 7.61
CA PHE A 91 5.59 10.88 7.17
C PHE A 91 5.62 11.27 5.70
N PHE A 92 4.44 11.17 5.09
CA PHE A 92 4.11 11.76 3.80
C PHE A 92 3.10 12.86 4.00
N ALA A 93 3.21 13.95 3.24
CA ALA A 93 2.16 14.94 3.17
C ALA A 93 1.20 14.63 2.01
N ALA A 94 -0.08 14.89 2.23
CA ALA A 94 -1.12 14.79 1.22
C ALA A 94 -2.20 15.83 1.46
N ASP A 95 -2.70 16.39 0.37
CA ASP A 95 -3.81 17.34 0.39
C ASP A 95 -5.14 16.59 0.46
N ILE A 96 -6.09 17.13 1.22
CA ILE A 96 -7.45 16.62 1.31
C ILE A 96 -8.20 17.10 0.07
N VAL A 97 -8.64 16.16 -0.77
CA VAL A 97 -9.41 16.47 -1.98
C VAL A 97 -10.91 16.51 -1.66
N ASN A 98 -11.39 15.51 -0.93
CA ASN A 98 -12.78 15.44 -0.50
C ASN A 98 -12.94 14.51 0.72
N GLY A 99 -14.11 14.59 1.35
CA GLY A 99 -14.47 13.77 2.50
C GLY A 99 -13.85 14.24 3.80
N GLU A 100 -14.09 13.47 4.85
CA GLU A 100 -13.61 13.76 6.19
C GLU A 100 -12.50 12.77 6.58
N VAL A 101 -11.48 13.29 7.25
CA VAL A 101 -10.35 12.51 7.74
C VAL A 101 -10.20 12.72 9.24
N GLN A 102 -9.86 11.64 9.96
CA GLN A 102 -9.42 11.74 11.34
C GLN A 102 -8.09 11.01 11.55
N ILE A 103 -7.43 11.40 12.64
CA ILE A 103 -6.22 10.73 13.10
C ILE A 103 -6.54 9.26 13.35
N GLY A 104 -5.68 8.38 12.86
CA GLY A 104 -5.81 6.93 12.96
C GLY A 104 -6.46 6.27 11.74
N ASP A 105 -7.13 7.02 10.85
CA ASP A 105 -7.72 6.45 9.64
C ASP A 105 -6.65 5.76 8.79
N ALA A 106 -6.94 4.54 8.32
CA ALA A 106 -6.02 3.77 7.49
C ALA A 106 -5.94 4.39 6.10
N VAL A 107 -4.77 4.35 5.46
CA VAL A 107 -4.57 4.91 4.12
C VAL A 107 -4.22 3.81 3.14
N ALA A 108 -5.01 3.70 2.08
CA ALA A 108 -4.88 2.72 1.02
C ALA A 108 -4.44 3.37 -0.30
N ALA A 109 -3.47 2.74 -0.96
CA ALA A 109 -3.06 3.06 -2.32
C ALA A 109 -3.34 1.88 -3.26
N TYR A 110 -3.56 2.20 -4.52
CA TYR A 110 -3.79 1.25 -5.59
C TYR A 110 -2.58 1.25 -6.53
N PHE A 111 -2.02 0.07 -6.78
CA PHE A 111 -0.84 -0.10 -7.63
C PHE A 111 -1.17 -1.00 -8.82
N ASP A 112 -0.78 -0.58 -10.01
CA ASP A 112 -0.78 -1.44 -11.20
C ASP A 112 0.36 -2.47 -11.11
N GLN A 113 0.02 -3.75 -11.25
CA GLN A 113 0.99 -4.84 -11.22
C GLN A 113 1.73 -5.04 -12.54
N GLN A 114 1.21 -4.55 -13.68
CA GLN A 114 1.85 -4.78 -14.99
C GLN A 114 3.23 -4.12 -15.07
N LYS A 115 3.37 -2.90 -14.54
CA LYS A 115 4.65 -2.16 -14.48
C LYS A 115 5.78 -2.91 -13.74
N ARG A 116 5.47 -3.89 -12.89
CA ARG A 116 6.49 -4.68 -12.17
C ARG A 116 6.92 -5.95 -12.90
N ARG A 117 6.18 -6.42 -13.91
CA ARG A 117 6.52 -7.65 -14.66
C ARG A 117 7.48 -7.36 -15.82
N ASP A 118 7.51 -6.13 -16.32
CA ASP A 118 8.35 -5.73 -17.46
C ASP A 118 9.81 -5.38 -17.07
N THR A 119 10.17 -5.47 -15.78
CA THR A 119 11.56 -5.35 -15.34
C THR A 119 12.09 -6.74 -15.01
N PRO A 120 12.98 -7.32 -15.83
CA PRO A 120 13.68 -8.55 -15.47
C PRO A 120 14.42 -8.34 -14.14
N PRO A 121 14.45 -9.32 -13.23
CA PRO A 121 15.34 -9.25 -12.09
C PRO A 121 16.76 -9.27 -12.63
N THR A 122 17.45 -8.12 -12.64
CA THR A 122 18.88 -8.11 -12.92
C THR A 122 19.57 -8.83 -11.77
N LYS A 123 19.86 -10.10 -11.99
CA LYS A 123 20.71 -10.95 -11.18
C LYS A 123 22.14 -10.39 -11.30
N TYR A 124 22.43 -9.33 -10.56
CA TYR A 124 23.82 -8.97 -10.30
C TYR A 124 24.34 -9.92 -9.23
N GLU A 125 25.00 -10.96 -9.73
CA GLU A 125 25.87 -11.81 -8.95
C GLU A 125 26.89 -10.94 -8.23
N VAL A 126 26.90 -11.10 -6.91
CA VAL A 126 27.96 -10.64 -6.03
C VAL A 126 29.26 -11.30 -6.50
N LYS A 127 30.13 -10.55 -7.20
CA LYS A 127 31.55 -10.90 -7.29
C LYS A 127 32.21 -10.46 -5.99
N ILE A 128 32.33 -11.41 -5.06
CA ILE A 128 33.37 -11.39 -4.04
C ILE A 128 34.66 -11.75 -4.77
N GLU A 129 35.55 -10.79 -4.93
CA GLU A 129 36.98 -11.07 -5.14
C GLU A 129 37.66 -10.80 -3.79
N LYS A 130 38.03 -11.90 -3.13
CA LYS A 130 38.95 -11.97 -1.98
C LYS A 130 40.30 -12.49 -2.49
N GLU A 131 41.32 -12.27 -1.65
CA GLU A 131 42.70 -12.80 -1.65
C GLU A 131 43.73 -11.78 -2.21
N ASP A 132 44.83 -11.39 -1.55
CA ASP A 132 45.48 -11.78 -0.28
C ASP A 132 46.38 -10.61 0.19
N GLU A 133 46.40 -10.24 1.48
CA GLU A 133 47.36 -10.65 2.51
C GLU A 133 48.84 -10.47 2.14
N SER A 134 49.49 -9.45 2.72
CA SER A 134 50.90 -9.50 3.13
C SER A 134 51.16 -8.46 4.22
N ALA A 135 51.45 -9.01 5.40
CA ALA A 135 52.05 -8.49 6.63
C ALA A 135 52.71 -7.10 6.59
N GLU A 136 52.52 -6.31 7.65
CA GLU A 136 53.49 -6.23 8.75
C GLU A 136 52.93 -5.37 9.91
N SER A 137 52.72 -5.98 11.08
CA SER A 137 52.66 -5.28 12.37
C SER A 137 54.03 -5.42 13.02
N PRO A 138 54.47 -4.52 13.91
CA PRO A 138 54.05 -4.71 15.30
C PRO A 138 53.89 -3.42 16.13
N THR A 139 52.99 -3.53 17.12
CA THR A 139 53.09 -3.05 18.52
C THR A 139 53.41 -1.56 18.73
N GLY A 140 52.65 -0.76 19.47
CA GLY A 140 51.70 -1.01 20.55
C GLY A 140 51.87 0.10 21.59
N LYS A 141 50.84 0.36 22.42
CA LYS A 141 50.94 0.97 23.77
C LYS A 141 51.38 2.46 23.79
N ASP A 142 50.75 3.44 24.42
CA ASP A 142 49.85 3.55 25.56
C ASP A 142 49.17 4.96 25.50
N ASP A 143 47.93 5.10 25.96
CA ASP A 143 47.43 6.39 26.51
C ASP A 143 48.20 6.67 27.84
N PRO A 144 48.38 7.90 28.39
CA PRO A 144 47.32 8.92 28.50
C PRO A 144 47.75 10.43 28.69
N LYS A 145 46.73 11.30 28.74
CA LYS A 145 46.59 12.48 29.64
C LYS A 145 47.41 13.78 29.44
N THR A 146 46.64 14.87 29.43
CA THR A 146 46.82 16.16 30.16
C THR A 146 47.22 17.40 29.35
N SER A 147 46.59 18.49 29.78
CA SER A 147 46.60 19.91 29.42
C SER A 147 47.97 20.55 29.18
N ASP A 148 47.99 21.56 28.30
CA ASP A 148 47.99 23.00 28.65
C ASP A 148 47.46 23.84 27.48
#